data_AF-A0A7W1SNU4-F1
#
_entry.id   AF-A0A7W1SNU4-F1
#
_cell.length_a   1.000
_cell.length_b   1.000
_cell.length_c   1.000
_cell.angle_alpha   90.00
_cell.angle_beta   90.00
_cell.angle_gamma   90.00
#
_symmetry.space_group_name_H-M   'P 1'
#
loop_
_entity.id
_entity.type
_entity.pdbx_description
1 polymer ?
#
loop_
_entity_poly.entity_id
_entity_poly.type
_entity_poly.pdbx_seq_one_letter_code
_entity_poly.pdbx_strand_id
1 'polypeptide(L)' 'MLRLEEKNINLARLNFEHTQEAMRLGQVSSTQFREAQLNLIRTEVRMVEIRYQAKQAEIELYRLAGLLEI' A
#
# COMPACT_ATOMS: atom_id res chain seq x y z
N MET A 1 5.66 10.70 -2.84
CA MET A 1 4.79 9.57 -3.20
C MET A 1 5.25 8.27 -2.55
N LEU A 2 6.34 7.61 -3.02
CA LEU A 2 6.73 6.28 -2.51
C LEU A 2 6.89 6.19 -0.98
N ARG A 3 7.69 7.08 -0.37
CA ARG A 3 7.88 7.11 1.11
C ARG A 3 6.59 7.39 1.89
N LEU A 4 5.66 8.15 1.30
CA LEU A 4 4.37 8.42 1.95
C LEU A 4 3.53 7.14 1.98
N GLU A 5 3.53 6.39 0.90
CA GLU A 5 2.77 5.14 0.83
C GLU A 5 3.38 4.02 1.66
N GLU A 6 4.70 4.05 1.87
CA GLU A 6 5.34 3.12 2.81
C GLU A 6 4.86 3.38 4.23
N LYS A 7 4.72 4.65 4.61
CA LYS A 7 4.11 5.03 5.88
C LYS A 7 2.63 4.63 5.94
N ASN A 8 1.88 4.80 4.85
CA ASN A 8 0.47 4.41 4.80
C ASN A 8 0.27 2.90 4.99
N ILE A 9 1.13 2.06 4.39
CA ILE A 9 1.10 0.61 4.62
C ILE A 9 1.33 0.30 6.11
N ASN A 10 2.33 0.91 6.74
CA ASN A 10 2.61 0.66 8.15
C ASN A 10 1.43 1.06 9.04
N LEU A 11 0.80 2.20 8.76
CA LEU A 11 -0.40 2.63 9.47
C LEU A 11 -1.59 1.69 9.23
N ALA A 12 -1.81 1.25 7.99
CA ALA A 12 -2.90 0.33 7.65
C ALA A 12 -2.71 -1.04 8.32
N ARG A 13 -1.47 -1.54 8.42
CA ARG A 13 -1.14 -2.77 9.15
C ARG A 13 -1.40 -2.63 10.64
N LEU A 14 -0.92 -1.56 11.27
CA LEU A 14 -1.15 -1.30 12.68
C LEU A 14 -2.65 -1.18 13.00
N ASN A 15 -3.40 -0.45 12.17
CA ASN A 15 -4.85 -0.34 12.32
C ASN A 15 -5.57 -1.68 12.17
N PHE A 16 -5.13 -2.53 11.24
CA PHE A 16 -5.67 -3.87 11.08
C PHE A 16 -5.36 -4.77 12.29
N GLU A 17 -4.13 -4.75 12.80
CA GLU A 17 -3.73 -5.49 14.01
C GLU A 17 -4.58 -5.07 15.23
N HIS A 18 -4.79 -3.78 15.43
CA HIS A 18 -5.68 -3.27 16.49
C HIS A 18 -7.13 -3.73 16.30
N THR A 19 -7.63 -3.70 15.06
CA THR A 19 -9.00 -4.13 14.76
C THR A 19 -9.15 -5.65 14.92
N GLN A 20 -8.11 -6.42 14.63
CA GLN A 20 -8.06 -7.86 14.87
C GLN A 20 -8.14 -8.17 16.36
N GLU A 21 -7.40 -7.44 17.19
CA GLU A 21 -7.50 -7.60 18.65
C GLU A 21 -8.89 -7.24 19.18
N ALA A 22 -9.42 -6.10 18.75
CA ALA A 22 -10.77 -5.67 19.13
C ALA A 22 -11.83 -6.71 18.69
N MET A 23 -11.66 -7.34 17.53
CA MET A 23 -12.55 -8.40 17.05
C MET A 23 -12.49 -9.64 17.95
N ARG A 24 -11.28 -10.07 18.36
CA ARG A 24 -11.11 -11.18 19.32
C ARG A 24 -11.80 -10.91 20.66
N LEU A 25 -11.80 -9.66 21.10
CA LEU A 25 -12.47 -9.21 22.33
C LEU A 25 -13.97 -8.91 22.15
N GLY A 26 -14.52 -9.04 20.94
CA GLY A 26 -15.92 -8.73 20.64
C GLY A 26 -16.27 -7.24 20.66
N GLN A 27 -15.27 -6.36 20.54
CA GLN A 27 -15.41 -4.90 20.62
C GLN A 27 -15.74 -4.24 19.28
N VAL A 28 -15.62 -4.96 18.16
CA VAL A 28 -15.97 -4.49 16.82
C VAL A 28 -16.84 -5.51 16.09
N SER A 29 -17.64 -5.02 15.15
CA SER A 29 -18.48 -5.86 14.29
C SER A 29 -17.67 -6.55 13.17
N SER A 30 -18.25 -7.60 12.58
CA SER A 30 -17.69 -8.28 11.40
C SER A 30 -17.61 -7.39 10.16
N THR A 31 -18.41 -6.33 10.10
CA THR A 31 -18.32 -5.32 9.04
C THR A 31 -17.09 -4.44 9.23
N GLN A 32 -16.89 -3.89 10.43
CA GLN A 32 -15.72 -3.04 10.75
C GLN A 32 -14.39 -3.80 10.58
N PHE A 33 -14.36 -5.07 11.00
CA PHE A 33 -13.18 -5.91 10.78
C PHE A 33 -12.88 -6.11 9.29
N ARG A 34 -13.91 -6.36 8.47
CA ARG A 34 -13.76 -6.46 7.01
C ARG A 34 -13.34 -5.14 6.36
N GLU A 35 -13.81 -4.01 6.86
CA GLU A 35 -13.36 -2.69 6.38
C GLU A 35 -11.87 -2.47 6.64
N ALA A 36 -11.37 -2.85 7.83
CA ALA A 36 -9.94 -2.77 8.14
C ALA A 36 -9.10 -3.69 7.23
N GLN A 37 -9.58 -4.91 6.96
CA GLN A 37 -8.95 -5.83 5.98
C GLN A 37 -8.89 -5.22 4.58
N LEU A 38 -10.02 -4.69 4.09
CA LEU A 38 -10.11 -4.07 2.77
C LEU A 38 -9.20 -2.85 2.67
N ASN A 39 -9.12 -2.04 3.73
CA ASN A 39 -8.22 -0.88 3.77
C ASN A 39 -6.75 -1.30 3.65
N LEU A 40 -6.34 -2.36 4.36
CA LEU A 40 -4.98 -2.90 4.24
C LEU A 40 -4.68 -3.36 2.81
N ILE A 41 -5.56 -4.20 2.24
CA ILE A 41 -5.38 -4.72 0.86
C ILE A 41 -5.31 -3.57 -0.15
N ARG A 42 -6.21 -2.59 -0.07
CA ARG A 42 -6.20 -1.43 -0.98
C ARG A 42 -4.91 -0.63 -0.88
N THR A 43 -4.38 -0.47 0.32
CA THR A 43 -3.11 0.25 0.53
C THR A 43 -1.93 -0.53 -0.05
N GLU A 44 -1.92 -1.85 0.09
CA GLU A 44 -0.89 -2.71 -0.51
C GLU A 44 -0.94 -2.69 -2.05
N VAL A 45 -2.15 -2.74 -2.64
CA VAL A 45 -2.33 -2.61 -4.11
C VAL A 45 -1.82 -1.27 -4.61
N ARG A 46 -2.19 -0.16 -3.96
CA ARG A 46 -1.74 1.19 -4.34
C ARG A 46 -0.21 1.32 -4.32
N MET A 47 0.44 0.70 -3.35
CA MET A 47 1.90 0.69 -3.29
C MET A 47 2.53 -0.04 -4.49
N VAL A 48 1.94 -1.15 -4.93
CA VAL A 48 2.41 -1.86 -6.14
C VAL A 48 2.28 -0.96 -7.36
N GLU A 49 1.15 -0.27 -7.52
CA GLU A 49 0.93 0.68 -8.62
C GLU A 49 1.97 1.80 -8.63
N ILE A 50 2.28 2.37 -7.46
CA ILE A 50 3.25 3.45 -7.33
C ILE A 50 4.67 2.97 -7.60
N ARG A 51 5.04 1.76 -7.17
CA ARG A 51 6.34 1.16 -7.54
C ARG A 51 6.44 0.91 -9.03
N TYR A 52 5.37 0.43 -9.66
CA TYR A 52 5.32 0.23 -11.11
C TYR A 52 5.51 1.56 -11.86
N GLN A 53 4.77 2.60 -11.48
CA GLN A 53 4.91 3.93 -12.07
C GLN A 53 6.32 4.51 -11.87
N ALA A 54 6.91 4.35 -10.69
CA ALA A 54 8.28 4.77 -10.44
C ALA A 54 9.28 4.05 -11.36
N LYS A 55 9.08 2.75 -11.60
CA LYS A 55 9.94 1.99 -12.51
C LYS A 55 9.81 2.42 -13.97
N GLN A 56 8.58 2.70 -14.41
CA GLN A 56 8.34 3.26 -15.74
C GLN A 56 9.04 4.61 -15.91
N ALA A 57 8.95 5.50 -14.91
CA ALA A 57 9.65 6.77 -14.93
C ALA A 57 11.18 6.61 -14.96
N GLU A 58 11.73 5.63 -14.23
CA GLU A 58 13.16 5.31 -14.27
C GLU A 58 13.60 4.85 -15.67
N ILE A 59 12.83 3.97 -16.32
CA ILE A 59 13.10 3.51 -17.68
C ILE A 59 13.09 4.68 -18.67
N GLU A 60 12.10 5.57 -18.56
CA GLU A 60 12.01 6.74 -19.43
C GLU A 60 13.18 7.71 -19.21
N LEU A 61 13.65 7.88 -17.97
CA LEU A 61 14.86 8.66 -17.68
C LEU A 61 16.09 8.07 -18.37
N TYR A 62 16.27 6.74 -18.36
CA TYR A 62 17.39 6.12 -19.08
C TYR A 62 17.27 6.29 -20.59
N ARG A 63 16.05 6.18 -21.15
CA ARG A 63 15.80 6.41 -22.58
C ARG A 63 16.16 7.84 -22.98
N LEU A 64 15.74 8.84 -22.20
CA LEU A 64 16.04 10.26 -22.43
C LEU A 64 17.52 10.58 -22.25
N ALA A 65 18.21 9.89 -21.35
CA ALA A 65 19.66 10.01 -21.16
C ALA A 65 20.49 9.33 -22.26
N GLY A 66 19.85 8.63 -23.21
CA GLY A 66 20.53 7.86 -24.25
C GLY A 66 21.23 6.60 -23.72
N LEU A 67 20.90 6.16 -22.50
CA LEU A 67 21.46 4.97 -21.85
C LEU A 67 20.64 3.71 -22.14
N LEU A 68 19.47 3.86 -22.77
CA LEU A 68 18.59 2.78 -23.17
C LEU A 68 18.11 3.03 -24.60
N GLU A 69 18.57 2.20 -25.53
CA GLU A 69 17.98 2.09 -26.87
C GLU A 69 16.98 0.92 -26.83
N ILE A 70 15.73 1.19 -27.25
CA ILE A 70 14.66 0.20 -27.35
C ILE A 70 14.54 -0.22 -28.81
#